data_AF-A0A9P9ACV8-F1
#
_entry.id   AF-A0A9P9ACV8-F1
#
_cell.length_a   1.000
_cell.length_b   1.000
_cell.length_c   1.000
_cell.angle_alpha   90.00
_cell.angle_beta   90.00
_cell.angle_gamma   90.00
#
_symmetry.space_group_name_H-M   'P 1'
#
loop_
_entity.id
_entity.type
_entity.pdbx_description
1 polymer ?
#
loop_
_entity_poly.entity_id
_entity_poly.type
_entity_poly.pdbx_seq_one_letter_code
_entity_poly.pdbx_strand_id
1 'polypeptide(L)'
;MPISTGGAGSWVHDWSDIVLPTSRISDELVAFDEIWNSWVHYALEYPVFRQECQDFARNVQGIGKLEAVDPFWLSVYFSVLCAALLMMDDGQAEELLGSENMAALNVDELCRIWYDAAVFCLHKADFMRVPHICTLQTVAILGMCFHIFGDADLGSHLRKSAIRIGRRLGIDTGHSERAEPLSTEAQRRVWWTLVIVEWLTMPYEPSEVTEKDFAVPLPCPVDSAERTTPHKVDPAHYHAFMARTARVYHRFCRAVVYDSGSLEQSVRAADDELAQIIETLPEHLQPDLSCSIQTQEDECEEPWVTWQRFDVTLVLLHHRIAINRTLQHLWTQSPGQYGWARAVSIRSATDIIWISQNWNQPVTMRKQWSIHLSLYNVLADD
;
A
#
# COMPACT_ATOMS: atom_id res chain seq x y z
N MET A 1 -4.00 15.43 -12.90
CA MET A 1 -3.66 15.47 -14.34
C MET A 1 -2.83 14.24 -14.65
N PRO A 2 -2.99 13.57 -15.80
CA PRO A 2 -2.08 12.49 -16.18
C PRO A 2 -0.69 13.11 -16.39
N ILE A 3 0.31 12.55 -15.71
CA ILE A 3 1.72 12.87 -15.91
C ILE A 3 2.00 12.70 -17.40
N SER A 4 2.61 13.72 -18.01
CA SER A 4 3.02 13.72 -19.42
C SER A 4 3.72 12.40 -19.74
N THR A 5 3.16 11.61 -20.66
CA THR A 5 3.76 10.38 -21.17
C THR A 5 4.95 10.71 -22.08
N GLY A 6 5.99 11.29 -21.49
CA GLY A 6 7.28 11.53 -22.11
C GLY A 6 8.15 10.29 -21.97
N GLY A 7 8.18 9.45 -23.01
CA GLY A 7 9.13 8.35 -23.20
C GLY A 7 8.96 7.17 -22.25
N ALA A 8 8.60 6.00 -22.79
CA ALA A 8 8.46 4.72 -22.08
C ALA A 8 9.83 4.10 -21.64
N GLY A 9 10.80 4.93 -21.23
CA GLY A 9 12.14 4.52 -20.80
C GLY A 9 12.42 4.93 -19.36
N SER A 10 13.28 4.17 -18.68
CA SER A 10 13.82 4.55 -17.36
C SER A 10 14.72 5.79 -17.51
N TRP A 11 14.68 6.70 -16.54
CA TRP A 11 15.50 7.92 -16.52
C TRP A 11 16.86 7.70 -15.85
N VAL A 12 17.04 6.56 -15.17
CA VAL A 12 18.29 6.20 -14.47
C VAL A 12 18.90 4.98 -15.15
N HIS A 13 20.07 5.17 -15.76
CA HIS A 13 20.84 4.11 -16.42
C HIS A 13 22.22 3.91 -15.79
N ASP A 14 22.73 4.94 -15.13
CA ASP A 14 23.95 4.89 -14.35
C ASP A 14 23.83 5.73 -13.06
N TRP A 15 24.79 5.56 -12.15
CA TRP A 15 24.83 6.25 -10.88
C TRP A 15 24.89 7.79 -11.00
N SER A 16 25.40 8.31 -12.12
CA SER A 16 25.42 9.75 -12.40
C SER A 16 24.06 10.37 -12.69
N ASP A 17 23.07 9.55 -13.06
CA ASP A 17 21.71 10.02 -13.36
C ASP A 17 20.88 10.24 -12.07
N ILE A 18 21.38 9.74 -10.94
CA ILE A 18 20.70 9.81 -9.64
C ILE A 18 20.96 11.17 -9.00
N VAL A 19 19.87 11.87 -8.71
CA VAL A 19 19.89 13.13 -7.94
C VAL A 19 19.67 12.81 -6.47
N LEU A 20 20.65 13.10 -5.63
CA LEU A 20 20.52 12.96 -4.17
C LEU A 20 19.75 14.14 -3.57
N PRO A 21 18.83 13.91 -2.61
CA PRO A 21 18.22 15.00 -1.86
C PRO A 21 19.25 15.66 -0.93
N THR A 22 18.98 16.90 -0.52
CA THR A 22 19.68 17.49 0.62
C THR A 22 19.31 16.74 1.90
N SER A 23 20.13 16.83 2.96
CA SER A 23 19.84 16.17 4.25
C SER A 23 18.46 16.57 4.77
N ARG A 24 18.10 17.85 4.62
CA ARG A 24 16.81 18.37 5.06
C ARG A 24 15.63 17.76 4.28
N ILE A 25 15.72 17.71 2.95
CA ILE A 25 14.68 17.07 2.12
C ILE A 25 14.54 15.58 2.49
N SER A 26 15.66 14.89 2.67
CA SER A 26 15.66 13.49 3.09
C SER A 26 14.95 13.31 4.44
N ASP A 27 15.33 14.10 5.45
CA ASP A 27 14.74 14.04 6.79
C ASP A 27 13.23 14.35 6.79
N GLU A 28 12.80 15.35 6.02
CA GLU A 28 11.39 15.74 5.90
C GLU A 28 10.56 14.66 5.18
N LEU A 29 11.08 14.08 4.08
CA LEU A 29 10.39 13.01 3.36
C LEU A 29 10.32 11.71 4.16
N VAL A 30 11.38 11.33 4.87
CA VAL A 30 11.37 10.18 5.78
C VAL A 30 10.41 10.40 6.95
N ALA A 31 10.32 11.64 7.46
CA ALA A 31 9.35 11.97 8.50
C ALA A 31 7.90 11.91 7.99
N PHE A 32 7.67 12.37 6.76
CA PHE A 32 6.38 12.25 6.12
C PHE A 32 6.01 10.77 5.94
N ASP A 33 6.93 9.94 5.45
CA ASP A 33 6.71 8.50 5.27
C ASP A 33 6.32 7.80 6.58
N GLU A 34 7.07 8.06 7.65
CA GLU A 34 6.81 7.47 8.98
C GLU A 34 5.37 7.72 9.45
N ILE A 35 4.82 8.92 9.19
CA ILE A 35 3.49 9.31 9.64
C ILE A 35 2.39 8.84 8.68
N TRP A 36 2.60 8.99 7.37
CA TRP A 36 1.51 8.93 6.39
C TRP A 36 1.51 7.70 5.49
N ASN A 37 2.67 7.08 5.26
CA ASN A 37 2.81 5.97 4.32
C ASN A 37 3.17 4.65 5.01
N SER A 38 3.88 4.71 6.15
CA SER A 38 4.43 3.54 6.83
C SER A 38 3.38 2.48 7.15
N TRP A 39 2.18 2.90 7.56
CA TRP A 39 1.06 2.02 7.88
C TRP A 39 0.36 1.42 6.64
N VAL A 40 0.67 1.90 5.45
CA VAL A 40 0.16 1.37 4.18
C VAL A 40 1.05 0.21 3.72
N HIS A 41 2.37 0.44 3.64
CA HIS A 41 3.31 -0.55 3.11
C HIS A 41 3.91 -1.47 4.19
N TYR A 42 4.02 -1.01 5.45
CA TYR A 42 4.63 -1.72 6.59
C TYR A 42 5.95 -2.44 6.29
N ALA A 43 6.75 -1.83 5.43
CA ALA A 43 8.01 -2.40 4.99
C ALA A 43 9.15 -2.14 5.99
N LEU A 44 9.01 -1.11 6.83
CA LEU A 44 10.12 -0.52 7.59
C LEU A 44 9.82 -0.47 9.07
N GLU A 45 10.88 -0.41 9.86
CA GLU A 45 10.80 -0.18 11.31
C GLU A 45 11.37 1.18 11.65
N TYR A 46 10.50 2.02 12.21
CA TYR A 46 10.89 3.29 12.82
C TYR A 46 11.11 3.08 14.33
N PRO A 47 12.16 3.66 14.94
CA PRO A 47 13.04 4.72 14.41
C PRO A 47 14.29 4.23 13.66
N VAL A 48 14.48 2.92 13.45
CA VAL A 48 15.73 2.34 12.91
C VAL A 48 16.04 2.90 11.52
N PHE A 49 15.09 2.84 10.59
CA PHE A 49 15.30 3.33 9.23
C PHE A 49 15.63 4.84 9.18
N ARG A 50 15.00 5.64 10.06
CA ARG A 50 15.31 7.07 10.19
C ARG A 50 16.77 7.29 10.61
N GLN A 51 17.30 6.48 11.53
CA GLN A 51 18.69 6.58 11.96
C GLN A 51 19.65 6.21 10.83
N GLU A 52 19.34 5.16 10.06
CA GLU A 52 20.12 4.77 8.87
C GLU A 52 20.19 5.91 7.83
N CYS A 53 19.08 6.58 7.55
CA CYS A 53 19.04 7.74 6.65
C CYS A 53 19.91 8.90 7.15
N GLN A 54 19.86 9.20 8.44
CA GLN A 54 20.69 10.25 9.05
C GLN A 54 22.19 9.90 9.00
N ASP A 55 22.53 8.62 9.22
CA ASP A 55 23.90 8.13 9.11
C ASP A 55 24.38 8.22 7.65
N PHE A 56 23.55 7.85 6.69
CA PHE A 56 23.85 8.02 5.27
C PHE A 56 24.07 9.49 4.91
N ALA A 57 23.18 10.40 5.31
CA ALA A 57 23.30 11.83 5.03
C ALA A 57 24.59 12.44 5.62
N ARG A 58 25.01 12.01 6.82
CA ARG A 58 26.27 12.42 7.44
C ARG A 58 27.51 11.90 6.70
N ASN A 59 27.42 10.71 6.11
CA ASN A 59 28.57 10.02 5.54
C ASN A 59 28.71 10.20 4.02
N VAL A 60 27.64 10.56 3.29
CA VAL A 60 27.63 10.59 1.82
C VAL A 60 28.69 11.51 1.22
N GLN A 61 29.02 12.61 1.89
CA GLN A 61 30.10 13.52 1.47
C GLN A 61 31.50 12.88 1.57
N GLY A 62 31.69 11.90 2.48
CA GLY A 62 32.94 11.19 2.70
C GLY A 62 33.08 9.87 1.94
N ILE A 63 31.96 9.25 1.54
CA ILE A 63 31.93 7.98 0.78
C ILE A 63 32.47 8.17 -0.65
N GLY A 64 32.46 9.41 -1.16
CA GLY A 64 33.05 9.82 -2.44
C GLY A 64 32.23 9.42 -3.66
N LYS A 65 31.57 8.26 -3.63
CA LYS A 65 30.81 7.67 -4.74
C LYS A 65 29.60 6.88 -4.25
N LEU A 66 28.42 7.14 -4.83
CA LEU A 66 27.17 6.44 -4.46
C LEU A 66 27.29 4.93 -4.69
N GLU A 67 28.12 4.51 -5.65
CA GLU A 67 28.42 3.11 -6.00
C GLU A 67 29.02 2.29 -4.85
N ALA A 68 29.55 2.94 -3.82
CA ALA A 68 30.16 2.28 -2.66
C ALA A 68 29.16 1.94 -1.55
N VAL A 69 27.91 2.40 -1.66
CA VAL A 69 26.84 2.11 -0.69
C VAL A 69 26.11 0.85 -1.10
N ASP A 70 25.56 0.12 -0.13
CA ASP A 70 24.80 -1.10 -0.39
C ASP A 70 23.59 -0.81 -1.31
N PRO A 71 23.54 -1.39 -2.52
CA PRO A 71 22.44 -1.16 -3.45
C PRO A 71 21.10 -1.71 -2.93
N PHE A 72 21.07 -2.71 -2.03
CA PHE A 72 19.83 -3.15 -1.40
C PHE A 72 19.24 -2.06 -0.50
N TRP A 73 20.08 -1.42 0.32
CA TRP A 73 19.62 -0.34 1.18
C TRP A 73 19.20 0.89 0.36
N LEU A 74 19.97 1.24 -0.68
CA LEU A 74 19.62 2.35 -1.58
C LEU A 74 18.29 2.14 -2.30
N SER A 75 17.95 0.90 -2.66
CA SER A 75 16.65 0.64 -3.29
C SER A 75 15.49 0.92 -2.34
N VAL A 76 15.66 0.65 -1.05
CA VAL A 76 14.67 1.01 -0.01
C VAL A 76 14.62 2.52 0.15
N TYR A 77 15.78 3.16 0.33
CA TYR A 77 15.89 4.61 0.50
C TYR A 77 15.19 5.40 -0.61
N PHE A 78 15.51 5.13 -1.87
CA PHE A 78 14.89 5.84 -2.99
C PHE A 78 13.41 5.51 -3.15
N SER A 79 12.97 4.29 -2.79
CA SER A 79 11.54 3.96 -2.80
C SER A 79 10.75 4.80 -1.78
N VAL A 80 11.31 5.05 -0.60
CA VAL A 80 10.70 5.92 0.42
C VAL A 80 10.62 7.36 -0.05
N LEU A 81 11.71 7.91 -0.58
CA LEU A 81 11.71 9.29 -1.08
C LEU A 81 10.66 9.49 -2.19
N CYS A 82 10.59 8.54 -3.12
CA CYS A 82 9.60 8.55 -4.19
C CYS A 82 8.16 8.48 -3.62
N ALA A 83 7.87 7.50 -2.76
CA ALA A 83 6.53 7.33 -2.20
C ALA A 83 6.10 8.52 -1.34
N ALA A 84 7.00 9.06 -0.51
CA ALA A 84 6.73 10.23 0.31
C ALA A 84 6.44 11.48 -0.54
N LEU A 85 7.29 11.78 -1.51
CA LEU A 85 7.11 12.96 -2.36
C LEU A 85 5.83 12.84 -3.21
N LEU A 86 5.50 11.63 -3.69
CA LEU A 86 4.31 11.38 -4.50
C LEU A 86 2.99 11.53 -3.74
N MET A 87 3.00 11.25 -2.43
CA MET A 87 1.82 11.29 -1.56
C MET A 87 1.67 12.63 -0.81
N MET A 88 2.73 13.44 -0.77
CA MET A 88 2.68 14.81 -0.24
C MET A 88 1.70 15.68 -1.04
N ASP A 89 1.11 16.69 -0.40
CA ASP A 89 0.32 17.70 -1.10
C ASP A 89 1.20 18.51 -2.07
N ASP A 90 0.67 18.83 -3.25
CA ASP A 90 1.43 19.50 -4.31
C ASP A 90 2.05 20.83 -3.81
N GLY A 91 1.33 21.60 -2.99
CA GLY A 91 1.84 22.86 -2.43
C GLY A 91 2.93 22.65 -1.38
N GLN A 92 2.79 21.61 -0.55
CA GLN A 92 3.83 21.23 0.41
C GLN A 92 5.10 20.72 -0.28
N ALA A 93 4.95 19.92 -1.33
CA ALA A 93 6.05 19.40 -2.13
C ALA A 93 6.82 20.52 -2.85
N GLU A 94 6.10 21.47 -3.48
CA GLU A 94 6.70 22.63 -4.13
C GLU A 94 7.45 23.54 -3.13
N GLU A 95 6.87 23.79 -1.95
CA GLU A 95 7.51 24.58 -0.89
C GLU A 95 8.81 23.92 -0.39
N LEU A 96 8.74 22.60 -0.12
CA LEU A 96 9.89 21.82 0.33
C LEU A 96 11.05 21.91 -0.66
N LEU A 97 10.80 21.62 -1.95
CA LEU A 97 11.83 21.61 -2.98
C LEU A 97 12.34 23.02 -3.31
N GLY A 98 11.44 24.02 -3.33
CA GLY A 98 11.77 25.41 -3.61
C GLY A 98 12.69 26.03 -2.56
N SER A 99 12.52 25.63 -1.29
CA SER A 99 13.31 26.16 -0.19
C SER A 99 14.80 25.76 -0.22
N GLU A 100 15.17 24.74 -0.99
CA GLU A 100 16.52 24.18 -1.06
C GLU A 100 17.18 24.36 -2.45
N ASN A 101 16.60 25.20 -3.31
CA ASN A 101 17.07 25.44 -4.69
C ASN A 101 17.20 24.15 -5.53
N MET A 102 16.40 23.11 -5.26
CA MET A 102 16.23 21.95 -6.14
C MET A 102 15.42 22.30 -7.42
N ALA A 103 15.21 23.60 -7.67
CA ALA A 103 14.37 24.20 -8.71
C ALA A 103 14.75 23.87 -10.16
N ALA A 104 15.82 23.13 -10.40
CA ALA A 104 16.18 22.66 -11.75
C ALA A 104 15.25 21.54 -12.23
N LEU A 105 14.66 20.78 -11.31
CA LEU A 105 13.73 19.69 -11.60
C LEU A 105 12.42 19.95 -10.86
N ASN A 106 11.29 19.65 -11.52
CA ASN A 106 9.98 19.71 -10.87
C ASN A 106 9.72 18.44 -10.03
N VAL A 107 8.63 18.45 -9.26
CA VAL A 107 8.22 17.34 -8.38
C VAL A 107 8.10 16.02 -9.14
N ASP A 108 7.43 16.02 -10.30
CA ASP A 108 7.20 14.81 -11.10
C ASP A 108 8.52 14.22 -11.64
N GLU A 109 9.45 15.07 -12.06
CA GLU A 109 10.78 14.66 -12.55
C GLU A 109 11.60 14.00 -11.43
N LEU A 110 11.64 14.58 -10.24
CA LEU A 110 12.34 13.99 -9.08
C LEU A 110 11.68 12.69 -8.63
N CYS A 111 10.35 12.65 -8.57
CA CYS A 111 9.57 11.45 -8.32
C CYS A 111 9.95 10.32 -9.28
N ARG A 112 10.05 10.63 -10.59
CA ARG A 112 10.46 9.66 -11.61
C ARG A 112 11.90 9.20 -11.43
N ILE A 113 12.83 10.11 -11.16
CA ILE A 113 14.24 9.79 -10.92
C ILE A 113 14.39 8.86 -9.72
N TRP A 114 13.74 9.15 -8.59
CA TRP A 114 13.85 8.31 -7.39
C TRP A 114 13.14 6.96 -7.57
N TYR A 115 12.02 6.92 -8.29
CA TYR A 115 11.40 5.66 -8.70
C TYR A 115 12.36 4.79 -9.52
N ASP A 116 12.94 5.35 -10.59
CA ASP A 116 13.87 4.66 -11.47
C ASP A 116 15.17 4.29 -10.74
N ALA A 117 15.65 5.13 -9.82
CA ALA A 117 16.81 4.85 -8.97
C ALA A 117 16.57 3.65 -8.04
N ALA A 118 15.36 3.51 -7.46
CA ALA A 118 15.02 2.37 -6.62
C ALA A 118 15.06 1.05 -7.42
N VAL A 119 14.48 1.04 -8.62
CA VAL A 119 14.50 -0.12 -9.53
C VAL A 119 15.92 -0.43 -10.01
N PHE A 120 16.68 0.59 -10.40
CA PHE A 120 18.08 0.48 -10.78
C PHE A 120 18.92 -0.15 -9.66
N CYS A 121 18.75 0.31 -8.42
CA CYS A 121 19.46 -0.21 -7.25
C CYS A 121 19.12 -1.68 -6.98
N LEU A 122 17.85 -2.11 -7.12
CA LEU A 122 17.49 -3.53 -7.04
C LEU A 122 18.27 -4.36 -8.07
N HIS A 123 18.35 -3.89 -9.32
CA HIS A 123 19.11 -4.59 -10.35
C HIS A 123 20.61 -4.63 -10.06
N LYS A 124 21.19 -3.55 -9.53
CA LYS A 124 22.60 -3.52 -9.09
C LYS A 124 22.87 -4.47 -7.92
N ALA A 125 21.87 -4.69 -7.06
CA ALA A 125 21.94 -5.65 -5.97
C ALA A 125 21.79 -7.12 -6.41
N ASP A 126 21.52 -7.38 -7.70
CA ASP A 126 21.31 -8.73 -8.25
C ASP A 126 20.21 -9.50 -7.50
N PHE A 127 19.11 -8.80 -7.17
CA PHE A 127 18.03 -9.29 -6.29
C PHE A 127 17.41 -10.62 -6.72
N MET A 128 17.44 -10.94 -8.02
CA MET A 128 16.93 -12.21 -8.54
C MET A 128 17.83 -13.41 -8.21
N ARG A 129 19.10 -13.17 -7.92
CA ARG A 129 20.08 -14.20 -7.51
C ARG A 129 20.35 -14.19 -6.01
N VAL A 130 20.27 -13.04 -5.37
CA VAL A 130 20.56 -12.85 -3.94
C VAL A 130 19.26 -12.54 -3.19
N PRO A 131 18.65 -13.51 -2.50
CA PRO A 131 17.47 -13.26 -1.67
C PRO A 131 17.81 -12.29 -0.54
N HIS A 132 17.10 -11.17 -0.45
CA HIS A 132 17.32 -10.16 0.58
C HIS A 132 16.00 -9.51 1.03
N ILE A 133 15.90 -9.13 2.30
CA ILE A 133 14.67 -8.53 2.86
C ILE A 133 14.36 -7.18 2.20
N CYS A 134 15.39 -6.39 1.89
CA CYS A 134 15.23 -5.10 1.20
C CYS A 134 14.51 -5.22 -0.15
N THR A 135 14.60 -6.36 -0.85
CA THR A 135 13.79 -6.57 -2.05
C THR A 135 12.30 -6.52 -1.75
N LEU A 136 11.87 -7.17 -0.68
CA LEU A 136 10.48 -7.16 -0.27
C LEU A 136 10.06 -5.76 0.20
N GLN A 137 10.95 -5.09 0.94
CA GLN A 137 10.68 -3.74 1.44
C GLN A 137 10.50 -2.74 0.30
N THR A 138 11.44 -2.70 -0.64
CA THR A 138 11.36 -1.85 -1.83
C THR A 138 10.10 -2.13 -2.64
N VAL A 139 9.78 -3.40 -2.90
CA VAL A 139 8.59 -3.75 -3.71
C VAL A 139 7.29 -3.40 -2.98
N ALA A 140 7.24 -3.57 -1.66
CA ALA A 140 6.09 -3.16 -0.85
C ALA A 140 5.87 -1.64 -0.89
N ILE A 141 6.94 -0.85 -0.79
CA ILE A 141 6.86 0.63 -0.84
C ILE A 141 6.48 1.11 -2.25
N LEU A 142 7.14 0.60 -3.29
CA LEU A 142 6.85 0.95 -4.69
C LEU A 142 5.48 0.47 -5.16
N GLY A 143 4.78 -0.37 -4.39
CA GLY A 143 3.42 -0.82 -4.66
C GLY A 143 2.45 0.33 -4.96
N MET A 144 2.65 1.48 -4.32
CA MET A 144 1.84 2.69 -4.52
C MET A 144 2.26 3.49 -5.76
N CYS A 145 3.45 3.24 -6.30
CA CYS A 145 4.07 4.02 -7.37
C CYS A 145 3.86 3.41 -8.77
N PHE A 146 3.84 2.07 -8.89
CA PHE A 146 3.87 1.39 -10.20
C PHE A 146 2.78 1.87 -11.16
N HIS A 147 1.53 1.98 -10.70
CA HIS A 147 0.43 2.41 -11.57
C HIS A 147 0.53 3.87 -11.99
N ILE A 148 1.10 4.72 -11.13
CA ILE A 148 1.25 6.16 -11.40
C ILE A 148 2.28 6.39 -12.50
N PHE A 149 3.35 5.59 -12.51
CA PHE A 149 4.40 5.66 -13.53
C PHE A 149 4.15 4.81 -14.78
N GLY A 150 3.00 4.12 -14.87
CA GLY A 150 2.64 3.30 -16.02
C GLY A 150 3.30 1.92 -16.07
N ASP A 151 3.88 1.47 -14.96
CA ASP A 151 4.71 0.26 -14.85
C ASP A 151 3.95 -0.89 -14.17
N ALA A 152 2.66 -1.04 -14.47
CA ALA A 152 1.81 -2.08 -13.88
C ALA A 152 2.37 -3.51 -14.08
N ASP A 153 2.88 -3.80 -15.29
CA ASP A 153 3.49 -5.11 -15.61
C ASP A 153 4.80 -5.34 -14.84
N LEU A 154 5.67 -4.32 -14.75
CA LEU A 154 6.89 -4.41 -13.96
C LEU A 154 6.55 -4.64 -12.48
N GLY A 155 5.59 -3.89 -11.94
CA GLY A 155 5.08 -4.06 -10.59
C GLY A 155 4.56 -5.48 -10.33
N SER A 156 3.82 -6.07 -11.27
CA SER A 156 3.34 -7.45 -11.20
C SER A 156 4.51 -8.45 -11.13
N HIS A 157 5.51 -8.32 -12.01
CA HIS A 157 6.69 -9.19 -12.01
C HIS A 157 7.53 -9.05 -10.73
N LEU A 158 7.76 -7.82 -10.26
CA LEU A 158 8.53 -7.56 -9.04
C LEU A 158 7.82 -8.10 -7.81
N ARG A 159 6.49 -7.96 -7.72
CA ARG A 159 5.68 -8.52 -6.64
C ARG A 159 5.78 -10.05 -6.59
N LYS A 160 5.56 -10.74 -7.71
CA LYS A 160 5.67 -12.21 -7.81
C LYS A 160 7.09 -12.68 -7.43
N SER A 161 8.11 -11.91 -7.84
CA SER A 161 9.50 -12.16 -7.46
C SER A 161 9.74 -11.96 -5.96
N ALA A 162 9.22 -10.89 -5.37
CA ALA A 162 9.34 -10.57 -3.96
C ALA A 162 8.68 -11.64 -3.07
N ILE A 163 7.49 -12.13 -3.44
CA ILE A 163 6.82 -13.24 -2.73
C ILE A 163 7.70 -14.49 -2.77
N ARG A 164 8.23 -14.85 -3.94
CA ARG A 164 9.13 -16.00 -4.09
C ARG A 164 10.41 -15.84 -3.26
N ILE A 165 10.99 -14.64 -3.23
CA ILE A 165 12.16 -14.31 -2.40
C ILE A 165 11.80 -14.41 -0.91
N GLY A 166 10.62 -13.93 -0.50
CA GLY A 166 10.10 -14.05 0.87
C GLY A 166 10.03 -15.51 1.33
N ARG A 167 9.45 -16.39 0.51
CA ARG A 167 9.43 -17.84 0.78
C ARG A 167 10.84 -18.44 0.84
N ARG A 168 11.78 -17.94 0.04
CA ARG A 168 13.19 -18.36 0.10
C ARG A 168 13.91 -17.90 1.36
N LEU A 169 13.51 -16.75 1.91
CA LEU A 169 13.97 -16.27 3.21
C LEU A 169 13.27 -17.01 4.35
N GLY A 170 12.07 -17.55 4.13
CA GLY A 170 11.30 -18.31 5.12
C GLY A 170 10.32 -17.46 5.94
N ILE A 171 10.09 -16.20 5.55
CA ILE A 171 9.18 -15.31 6.30
C ILE A 171 7.70 -15.72 6.17
N ASP A 172 7.39 -16.58 5.20
CA ASP A 172 6.09 -17.22 5.01
C ASP A 172 5.73 -18.21 6.13
N THR A 173 6.64 -18.45 7.08
CA THR A 173 6.41 -19.27 8.27
C THR A 173 6.18 -18.46 9.56
N GLY A 174 6.19 -17.12 9.45
CA GLY A 174 5.88 -16.19 10.54
C GLY A 174 7.10 -15.59 11.26
N HIS A 175 8.30 -16.15 11.08
CA HIS A 175 9.59 -15.58 11.49
C HIS A 175 10.75 -16.24 10.73
N SER A 176 11.78 -15.47 10.39
CA SER A 176 13.04 -15.97 9.87
C SER A 176 14.24 -15.15 10.36
N GLU A 177 15.25 -15.84 10.88
CA GLU A 177 16.57 -15.27 11.21
C GLU A 177 17.28 -14.71 9.96
N ARG A 178 16.95 -15.22 8.77
CA ARG A 178 17.56 -14.77 7.50
C ARG A 178 17.03 -13.41 7.03
N ALA A 179 16.01 -12.89 7.69
CA ALA A 179 15.44 -11.57 7.45
C ALA A 179 15.82 -10.56 8.54
N GLU A 180 16.73 -10.91 9.47
CA GLU A 180 17.33 -9.95 10.39
C GLU A 180 18.02 -8.80 9.63
N PRO A 181 18.01 -7.57 10.16
CA PRO A 181 17.58 -7.19 11.51
C PRO A 181 16.07 -6.95 11.68
N LEU A 182 15.25 -7.19 10.65
CA LEU A 182 13.81 -6.93 10.72
C LEU A 182 13.13 -7.76 11.81
N SER A 183 12.39 -7.13 12.71
CA SER A 183 11.69 -7.82 13.79
C SER A 183 10.66 -8.81 13.26
N THR A 184 10.30 -9.79 14.08
CA THR A 184 9.27 -10.78 13.74
C THR A 184 7.97 -10.15 13.26
N GLU A 185 7.52 -9.08 13.91
CA GLU A 185 6.27 -8.43 13.55
C GLU A 185 6.41 -7.64 12.24
N ALA A 186 7.53 -6.96 12.01
CA ALA A 186 7.78 -6.29 10.74
C ALA A 186 7.91 -7.29 9.57
N GLN A 187 8.48 -8.48 9.80
CA GLN A 187 8.48 -9.56 8.80
C GLN A 187 7.07 -10.03 8.44
N ARG A 188 6.17 -10.18 9.43
CA ARG A 188 4.77 -10.55 9.19
C ARG A 188 4.06 -9.47 8.39
N ARG A 189 4.26 -8.20 8.76
CA ARG A 189 3.58 -7.08 8.11
C ARG A 189 4.04 -6.92 6.66
N VAL A 190 5.34 -6.98 6.37
CA VAL A 190 5.82 -6.91 4.97
C VAL A 190 5.33 -8.11 4.15
N TRP A 191 5.27 -9.32 4.73
CA TRP A 191 4.68 -10.48 4.06
C TRP A 191 3.21 -10.24 3.72
N TRP A 192 2.42 -9.82 4.70
CA TRP A 192 1.00 -9.53 4.48
C TRP A 192 0.78 -8.39 3.50
N THR A 193 1.64 -7.35 3.46
CA THR A 193 1.54 -6.30 2.43
C THR A 193 1.62 -6.91 1.04
N LEU A 194 2.61 -7.78 0.78
CA LEU A 194 2.77 -8.45 -0.51
C LEU A 194 1.58 -9.34 -0.86
N VAL A 195 1.05 -10.09 0.11
CA VAL A 195 -0.15 -10.93 -0.08
C VAL A 195 -1.39 -10.07 -0.36
N ILE A 196 -1.59 -8.97 0.36
CA ILE A 196 -2.70 -8.04 0.17
C ILE A 196 -2.66 -7.46 -1.24
N VAL A 197 -1.52 -6.90 -1.68
CA VAL A 197 -1.43 -6.30 -3.01
C VAL A 197 -1.62 -7.33 -4.12
N GLU A 198 -1.21 -8.58 -3.92
CA GLU A 198 -1.43 -9.65 -4.89
C GLU A 198 -2.90 -10.06 -4.96
N TRP A 199 -3.52 -10.35 -3.81
CA TRP A 199 -4.89 -10.85 -3.75
C TRP A 199 -5.95 -9.80 -4.09
N LEU A 200 -5.63 -8.52 -3.90
CA LEU A 200 -6.51 -7.40 -4.27
C LEU A 200 -6.16 -6.80 -5.64
N THR A 201 -5.34 -7.47 -6.45
CA THR A 201 -5.02 -7.01 -7.82
C THR A 201 -6.26 -7.04 -8.72
N MET A 202 -6.40 -5.99 -9.55
CA MET A 202 -7.50 -5.82 -10.50
C MET A 202 -6.97 -5.58 -11.92
N PRO A 203 -7.52 -6.25 -12.95
CA PRO A 203 -8.48 -7.35 -12.87
C PRO A 203 -7.87 -8.57 -12.15
N TYR A 204 -8.73 -9.47 -11.65
CA TYR A 204 -8.25 -10.65 -10.93
C TYR A 204 -7.30 -11.49 -11.81
N GLU A 205 -6.08 -11.68 -11.31
CA GLU A 205 -5.12 -12.64 -11.85
C GLU A 205 -5.02 -13.86 -10.92
N PRO A 206 -4.78 -15.07 -11.45
CA PRO A 206 -4.43 -16.21 -10.61
C PRO A 206 -3.22 -15.89 -9.74
N SER A 207 -3.39 -16.02 -8.43
CA SER A 207 -2.31 -15.77 -7.46
C SER A 207 -1.31 -16.94 -7.43
N GLU A 208 -0.03 -16.60 -7.25
CA GLU A 208 1.09 -17.53 -7.02
C GLU A 208 1.09 -18.12 -5.61
N VAL A 209 0.34 -17.51 -4.69
CA VAL A 209 0.25 -17.92 -3.28
C VAL A 209 -1.20 -18.10 -2.85
N THR A 210 -1.48 -19.23 -2.21
CA THR A 210 -2.78 -19.49 -1.58
C THR A 210 -2.66 -19.46 -0.07
N GLU A 211 -3.79 -19.41 0.65
CA GLU A 211 -3.78 -19.53 2.11
C GLU A 211 -3.12 -20.81 2.65
N LYS A 212 -2.95 -21.85 1.82
CA LYS A 212 -2.28 -23.10 2.23
C LYS A 212 -0.77 -23.06 2.07
N ASP A 213 -0.25 -22.04 1.39
CA ASP A 213 1.17 -21.91 1.04
C ASP A 213 2.03 -21.31 2.14
N PHE A 214 1.42 -20.68 3.14
CA PHE A 214 2.11 -19.96 4.21
C PHE A 214 1.37 -20.09 5.55
N ALA A 215 2.08 -19.83 6.63
CA ALA A 215 1.59 -19.90 8.01
C ALA A 215 2.01 -18.65 8.79
N VAL A 216 1.58 -17.48 8.30
CA VAL A 216 1.88 -16.17 8.91
C VAL A 216 0.63 -15.68 9.65
N PRO A 217 0.71 -15.46 10.98
CA PRO A 217 -0.39 -14.86 11.73
C PRO A 217 -0.76 -13.48 11.17
N LEU A 218 -2.01 -13.05 11.34
CA LEU A 218 -2.39 -11.68 11.01
C LEU A 218 -1.52 -10.70 11.83
N PRO A 219 -1.20 -9.52 11.27
CA PRO A 219 -0.50 -8.46 11.98
C PRO A 219 -1.17 -8.17 13.32
N CYS A 220 -0.37 -8.08 14.38
CA CYS A 220 -0.87 -7.80 15.70
C CYS A 220 -0.67 -6.32 16.01
N PRO A 221 -1.70 -5.63 16.52
CA PRO A 221 -1.50 -4.42 17.29
C PRO A 221 -0.54 -4.72 18.44
N VAL A 222 0.40 -3.82 18.72
CA VAL A 222 1.32 -3.96 19.86
C VAL A 222 0.49 -4.06 21.14
N ASP A 223 0.73 -5.06 21.99
CA ASP A 223 -0.03 -5.21 23.22
C ASP A 223 0.06 -3.93 24.06
N SER A 224 -1.08 -3.48 24.59
CA SER A 224 -1.22 -2.26 25.39
C SER A 224 -0.29 -2.21 26.62
N ALA A 225 0.24 -3.36 27.05
CA ALA A 225 1.17 -3.48 28.17
C ALA A 225 2.61 -2.98 27.88
N GLU A 226 3.02 -2.88 26.62
CA GLU A 226 4.34 -2.35 26.22
C GLU A 226 4.28 -0.89 25.78
N ARG A 227 3.10 -0.27 25.79
CA ARG A 227 2.91 1.14 25.41
C ARG A 227 3.24 2.03 26.60
N THR A 228 4.24 2.89 26.43
CA THR A 228 4.58 3.94 27.40
C THR A 228 3.54 5.05 27.47
N THR A 229 2.57 5.09 26.55
CA THR A 229 1.46 6.06 26.54
C THR A 229 0.09 5.37 26.47
N PRO A 230 -0.91 5.77 27.29
CA PRO A 230 -2.10 4.94 27.56
C PRO A 230 -3.20 5.00 26.50
N HIS A 231 -3.05 5.77 25.41
CA HIS A 231 -4.17 6.13 24.53
C HIS A 231 -3.92 5.98 23.03
N LYS A 232 -2.79 5.39 22.59
CA LYS A 232 -2.51 5.31 21.16
C LYS A 232 -3.29 4.20 20.47
N VAL A 233 -4.23 4.56 19.61
CA VAL A 233 -4.73 3.70 18.52
C VAL A 233 -3.55 3.11 17.74
N ASP A 234 -3.65 1.83 17.34
CA ASP A 234 -2.59 1.17 16.58
C ASP A 234 -2.90 1.18 15.09
N PRO A 235 -2.00 1.70 14.24
CA PRO A 235 -2.21 1.63 12.80
C PRO A 235 -2.24 0.18 12.25
N ALA A 236 -1.84 -0.83 13.03
CA ALA A 236 -1.85 -2.24 12.60
C ALA A 236 -3.27 -2.80 12.45
N HIS A 237 -4.27 -2.18 13.09
CA HIS A 237 -5.68 -2.55 12.90
C HIS A 237 -6.10 -2.42 11.44
N TYR A 238 -5.63 -1.38 10.75
CA TYR A 238 -5.86 -1.20 9.31
C TYR A 238 -5.28 -2.36 8.50
N HIS A 239 -4.04 -2.78 8.78
CA HIS A 239 -3.40 -3.87 8.03
C HIS A 239 -4.07 -5.22 8.28
N ALA A 240 -4.47 -5.49 9.53
CA ALA A 240 -5.25 -6.67 9.87
C ALA A 240 -6.61 -6.69 9.15
N PHE A 241 -7.28 -5.53 9.02
CA PHE A 241 -8.49 -5.39 8.20
C PHE A 241 -8.20 -5.72 6.73
N MET A 242 -7.17 -5.12 6.14
CA MET A 242 -6.81 -5.33 4.73
C MET A 242 -6.49 -6.78 4.43
N ALA A 243 -5.72 -7.45 5.31
CA ALA A 243 -5.42 -8.87 5.19
C ALA A 243 -6.67 -9.75 5.26
N ARG A 244 -7.63 -9.45 6.14
CA ARG A 244 -8.91 -10.18 6.23
C ARG A 244 -9.76 -9.97 4.98
N THR A 245 -9.87 -8.73 4.49
CA THR A 245 -10.60 -8.42 3.25
C THR A 245 -9.98 -9.11 2.05
N ALA A 246 -8.65 -9.11 1.94
CA ALA A 246 -7.91 -9.81 0.90
C ALA A 246 -8.19 -11.32 0.88
N ARG A 247 -8.27 -11.96 2.06
CA ARG A 247 -8.66 -13.38 2.16
C ARG A 247 -10.05 -13.65 1.62
N VAL A 248 -11.04 -12.83 2.01
CA VAL A 248 -12.42 -12.98 1.54
C VAL A 248 -12.49 -12.86 0.02
N TYR A 249 -11.87 -11.82 -0.54
CA TYR A 249 -11.87 -11.60 -1.99
C TYR A 249 -11.12 -12.72 -2.74
N HIS A 250 -9.97 -13.15 -2.23
CA HIS A 250 -9.21 -14.26 -2.83
C HIS A 250 -10.02 -15.57 -2.87
N ARG A 251 -10.66 -15.93 -1.75
CA ARG A 251 -11.53 -17.12 -1.68
C ARG A 251 -12.69 -17.02 -2.65
N PHE A 252 -13.33 -15.85 -2.72
CA PHE A 252 -14.42 -15.59 -3.65
C PHE A 252 -13.97 -15.80 -5.10
N CYS A 253 -12.89 -15.15 -5.53
CA CYS A 253 -12.39 -15.29 -6.90
C CYS A 253 -12.03 -16.74 -7.23
N ARG A 254 -11.42 -17.46 -6.29
CA ARG A 254 -11.14 -18.89 -6.47
C ARG A 254 -12.40 -19.72 -6.60
N ALA A 255 -13.42 -19.48 -5.78
CA ALA A 255 -14.69 -20.20 -5.86
C ALA A 255 -15.40 -19.94 -7.20
N VAL A 256 -15.33 -18.70 -7.72
CA VAL A 256 -15.91 -18.36 -9.03
C VAL A 256 -15.17 -19.03 -10.19
N VAL A 257 -13.83 -19.13 -10.12
CA VAL A 257 -13.01 -19.66 -11.22
C VAL A 257 -12.92 -21.18 -11.21
N TYR A 258 -12.79 -21.80 -10.04
CA TYR A 258 -12.43 -23.21 -9.91
C TYR A 258 -13.50 -24.11 -9.30
N ASP A 259 -14.43 -23.56 -8.52
CA ASP A 259 -15.45 -24.38 -7.87
C ASP A 259 -16.71 -24.46 -8.76
N SER A 260 -17.28 -25.66 -8.87
CA SER A 260 -18.56 -25.87 -9.57
C SER A 260 -19.78 -25.49 -8.71
N GLY A 261 -19.57 -24.66 -7.69
CA GLY A 261 -20.60 -24.25 -6.74
C GLY A 261 -21.60 -23.24 -7.34
N SER A 262 -22.65 -22.92 -6.59
CA SER A 262 -23.57 -21.87 -7.00
C SER A 262 -22.90 -20.50 -6.85
N LEU A 263 -22.83 -19.75 -7.95
CA LEU A 263 -22.31 -18.37 -7.96
C LEU A 263 -23.05 -17.50 -6.92
N GLU A 264 -24.37 -17.66 -6.78
CA GLU A 264 -25.16 -16.94 -5.78
C GLU A 264 -24.67 -17.22 -4.35
N GLN A 265 -24.36 -18.48 -4.04
CA GLN A 265 -23.89 -18.87 -2.71
C GLN A 265 -22.50 -18.29 -2.43
N SER A 266 -21.60 -18.33 -3.42
CA SER A 266 -20.26 -17.73 -3.30
C SER A 266 -20.33 -16.22 -3.07
N VAL A 267 -21.21 -15.52 -3.78
CA VAL A 267 -21.43 -14.07 -3.62
C VAL A 267 -21.99 -13.75 -2.24
N ARG A 268 -23.01 -14.48 -1.79
CA ARG A 268 -23.64 -14.26 -0.48
C ARG A 268 -22.65 -14.52 0.65
N ALA A 269 -21.94 -15.64 0.62
CA ALA A 269 -20.95 -15.99 1.63
C ALA A 269 -19.85 -14.92 1.75
N ALA A 270 -19.35 -14.43 0.61
CA ALA A 270 -18.32 -13.40 0.61
C ALA A 270 -18.85 -12.04 1.11
N ASP A 271 -20.07 -11.61 0.73
CA ASP A 271 -20.67 -10.37 1.24
C ASP A 271 -20.95 -10.44 2.75
N ASP A 272 -21.43 -11.59 3.23
CA ASP A 272 -21.67 -11.84 4.66
C ASP A 272 -20.34 -11.81 5.47
N GLU A 273 -19.27 -12.43 4.96
CA GLU A 273 -17.94 -12.37 5.58
C GLU A 273 -17.39 -10.93 5.60
N LEU A 274 -17.56 -10.15 4.53
CA LEU A 274 -17.19 -8.72 4.52
C LEU A 274 -17.99 -7.92 5.55
N ALA A 275 -19.30 -8.19 5.70
CA ALA A 275 -20.13 -7.53 6.70
C ALA A 275 -19.66 -7.83 8.13
N GLN A 276 -19.31 -9.09 8.43
CA GLN A 276 -18.76 -9.48 9.73
C GLN A 276 -17.42 -8.82 10.05
N ILE A 277 -16.58 -8.53 9.04
CA ILE A 277 -15.33 -7.81 9.26
C ILE A 277 -15.61 -6.41 9.83
N ILE A 278 -16.62 -5.70 9.30
CA ILE A 278 -17.01 -4.36 9.76
C ILE A 278 -17.41 -4.38 11.23
N GLU A 279 -18.24 -5.35 11.62
CA GLU A 279 -18.75 -5.47 13.01
C GLU A 279 -17.61 -5.68 14.03
N THR A 280 -16.44 -6.13 13.57
CA THR A 280 -15.26 -6.39 14.42
C THR A 280 -14.19 -5.30 14.36
N LEU A 281 -14.41 -4.22 13.60
CA LEU A 281 -13.45 -3.11 13.54
C LEU A 281 -13.43 -2.34 14.87
N PRO A 282 -12.25 -1.82 15.27
CA PRO A 282 -12.17 -0.90 16.41
C PRO A 282 -12.92 0.41 16.09
N GLU A 283 -13.37 1.11 17.13
CA GLU A 283 -14.22 2.30 17.03
C GLU A 283 -13.67 3.37 16.08
N HIS A 284 -12.36 3.65 16.15
CA HIS A 284 -11.71 4.65 15.28
C HIS A 284 -11.67 4.28 13.79
N LEU A 285 -11.96 3.03 13.41
CA LEU A 285 -12.06 2.56 12.02
C LEU A 285 -13.51 2.25 11.60
N GLN A 286 -14.48 2.37 12.50
CA GLN A 286 -15.88 2.13 12.14
C GLN A 286 -16.33 3.19 11.11
N PRO A 287 -17.05 2.78 10.04
CA PRO A 287 -17.48 3.69 8.98
C PRO A 287 -18.61 4.65 9.42
N ASP A 288 -19.25 4.41 10.57
CA ASP A 288 -20.33 5.26 11.07
C ASP A 288 -19.80 6.64 11.47
N LEU A 289 -20.36 7.67 10.83
CA LEU A 289 -19.98 9.08 11.01
C LEU A 289 -20.42 9.68 12.36
N SER A 290 -21.09 8.90 13.22
CA SER A 290 -21.37 9.32 14.59
C SER A 290 -20.06 9.30 15.36
N CYS A 291 -19.32 10.40 15.27
CA CYS A 291 -18.05 10.56 15.95
C CYS A 291 -18.31 10.58 17.46
N SER A 292 -17.84 9.57 18.18
CA SER A 292 -17.79 9.63 19.63
C SER A 292 -16.72 10.63 20.06
N ILE A 293 -16.77 11.06 21.33
CA ILE A 293 -15.75 11.98 21.87
C ILE A 293 -14.35 11.35 21.75
N GLN A 294 -14.24 10.03 21.98
CA GLN A 294 -12.98 9.31 21.86
C GLN A 294 -12.44 9.35 20.43
N THR A 295 -13.29 9.13 19.44
CA THR A 295 -12.89 9.19 18.03
C THR A 295 -12.39 10.58 17.63
N GLN A 296 -12.97 11.65 18.17
CA GLN A 296 -12.50 13.02 17.93
C GLN A 296 -11.13 13.29 18.58
N GLU A 297 -10.89 12.73 19.76
CA GLU A 297 -9.60 12.82 20.45
C GLU A 297 -8.52 12.06 19.66
N ASP A 298 -8.82 10.83 19.21
CA ASP A 298 -7.92 10.02 18.40
C ASP A 298 -7.54 10.72 17.08
N GLU A 299 -8.50 11.38 16.41
CA GLU A 299 -8.27 12.16 15.19
C GLU A 299 -7.40 13.41 15.42
N CYS A 300 -7.48 14.01 16.61
CA CYS A 300 -6.64 15.16 16.98
C CYS A 300 -5.21 14.74 17.32
N GLU A 301 -5.05 13.59 17.97
CA GLU A 301 -3.73 13.08 18.37
C GLU A 301 -2.98 12.42 17.21
N GLU A 302 -3.69 11.64 16.40
CA GLU A 302 -3.11 10.82 15.34
C GLU A 302 -3.70 11.18 13.96
N PRO A 303 -2.99 11.99 13.17
CA PRO A 303 -3.56 12.60 11.96
C PRO A 303 -3.86 11.58 10.85
N TRP A 304 -3.28 10.37 10.92
CA TRP A 304 -3.53 9.27 9.98
C TRP A 304 -4.83 8.49 10.26
N VAL A 305 -5.46 8.65 11.44
CA VAL A 305 -6.68 7.89 11.82
C VAL A 305 -7.83 8.16 10.86
N THR A 306 -8.06 9.44 10.58
CA THR A 306 -9.08 9.88 9.63
C THR A 306 -8.83 9.21 8.28
N TRP A 307 -7.58 9.18 7.81
CA TRP A 307 -7.24 8.53 6.55
C TRP A 307 -7.57 7.03 6.56
N GLN A 308 -7.09 6.29 7.56
CA GLN A 308 -7.32 4.84 7.66
C GLN A 308 -8.81 4.48 7.65
N ARG A 309 -9.64 5.23 8.39
CA ARG A 309 -11.09 4.98 8.43
C ARG A 309 -11.72 5.09 7.05
N PHE A 310 -11.34 6.10 6.30
CA PHE A 310 -11.87 6.32 4.96
C PHE A 310 -11.37 5.29 3.97
N ASP A 311 -10.10 4.92 4.04
CA ASP A 311 -9.52 3.90 3.17
C ASP A 311 -10.16 2.53 3.39
N VAL A 312 -10.32 2.11 4.67
CA VAL A 312 -11.05 0.90 5.07
C VAL A 312 -12.46 0.89 4.50
N THR A 313 -13.16 2.02 4.60
CA THR A 313 -14.54 2.16 4.11
C THR A 313 -14.59 2.04 2.59
N LEU A 314 -13.69 2.71 1.85
CA LEU A 314 -13.65 2.66 0.39
C LEU A 314 -13.29 1.26 -0.12
N VAL A 315 -12.29 0.61 0.48
CA VAL A 315 -11.90 -0.76 0.15
C VAL A 315 -13.08 -1.71 0.35
N LEU A 316 -13.77 -1.62 1.48
CA LEU A 316 -14.95 -2.44 1.77
C LEU A 316 -16.05 -2.23 0.71
N LEU A 317 -16.47 -0.98 0.51
CA LEU A 317 -17.56 -0.66 -0.43
C LEU A 317 -17.21 -1.10 -1.85
N HIS A 318 -15.97 -0.90 -2.28
CA HIS A 318 -15.47 -1.37 -3.57
C HIS A 318 -15.61 -2.89 -3.72
N HIS A 319 -15.11 -3.66 -2.76
CA HIS A 319 -15.15 -5.13 -2.85
C HIS A 319 -16.57 -5.68 -2.76
N ARG A 320 -17.46 -5.03 -1.98
CA ARG A 320 -18.88 -5.37 -1.99
C ARG A 320 -19.50 -5.13 -3.37
N ILE A 321 -19.19 -4.02 -4.04
CA ILE A 321 -19.62 -3.77 -5.42
C ILE A 321 -19.06 -4.84 -6.36
N ALA A 322 -17.75 -5.12 -6.32
CA ALA A 322 -17.08 -6.07 -7.21
C ALA A 322 -17.67 -7.48 -7.08
N ILE A 323 -17.87 -7.95 -5.85
CA ILE A 323 -18.44 -9.27 -5.55
C ILE A 323 -19.90 -9.35 -6.02
N ASN A 324 -20.74 -8.40 -5.60
CA ASN A 324 -22.17 -8.44 -5.93
C ASN A 324 -22.42 -8.26 -7.43
N ARG A 325 -21.66 -7.40 -8.14
CA ARG A 325 -21.80 -7.18 -9.59
C ARG A 325 -21.54 -8.41 -10.45
N THR A 326 -20.93 -9.46 -9.92
CA THR A 326 -20.84 -10.74 -10.65
C THR A 326 -22.22 -11.34 -10.98
N LEU A 327 -23.26 -11.04 -10.17
CA LEU A 327 -24.65 -11.42 -10.43
C LEU A 327 -25.39 -10.49 -11.41
N GLN A 328 -24.71 -9.52 -12.05
CA GLN A 328 -25.36 -8.48 -12.84
C GLN A 328 -26.23 -9.02 -13.98
N HIS A 329 -25.74 -10.02 -14.70
CA HIS A 329 -26.49 -10.67 -15.76
C HIS A 329 -27.74 -11.37 -15.21
N LEU A 330 -27.65 -11.99 -14.03
CA LEU A 330 -28.75 -12.72 -13.39
C LEU A 330 -29.85 -11.79 -12.87
N TRP A 331 -29.50 -10.69 -12.19
CA TRP A 331 -30.52 -9.75 -11.69
C TRP A 331 -31.18 -8.94 -12.80
N THR A 332 -30.55 -8.84 -13.98
CA THR A 332 -31.16 -8.20 -15.15
C THR A 332 -32.24 -9.10 -15.75
N GLN A 333 -32.02 -10.42 -15.74
CA GLN A 333 -32.98 -11.42 -16.22
C GLN A 333 -34.08 -11.74 -15.20
N SER A 334 -33.74 -11.79 -13.91
CA SER A 334 -34.65 -12.14 -12.81
C SER A 334 -34.55 -11.14 -11.64
N PRO A 335 -35.08 -9.90 -11.80
CA PRO A 335 -34.92 -8.84 -10.80
C PRO A 335 -35.47 -9.20 -9.41
N GLY A 336 -36.53 -10.00 -9.33
CA GLY A 336 -37.16 -10.39 -8.07
C GLY A 336 -36.31 -11.31 -7.19
N GLN A 337 -35.46 -12.15 -7.79
CA GLN A 337 -34.62 -13.11 -7.05
C GLN A 337 -33.32 -12.47 -6.55
N TYR A 338 -32.72 -11.59 -7.36
CA TYR A 338 -31.38 -11.04 -7.11
C TYR A 338 -31.41 -9.54 -6.79
N GLY A 339 -32.58 -8.98 -6.46
CA GLY A 339 -32.73 -7.56 -6.13
C GLY A 339 -31.87 -7.12 -4.95
N TRP A 340 -31.54 -8.03 -4.02
CA TRP A 340 -30.65 -7.77 -2.89
C TRP A 340 -29.24 -7.39 -3.33
N ALA A 341 -28.64 -8.12 -4.26
CA ALA A 341 -27.27 -7.89 -4.72
C ALA A 341 -27.15 -6.57 -5.51
N ARG A 342 -28.20 -6.26 -6.30
CA ARG A 342 -28.36 -4.95 -6.94
C ARG A 342 -28.48 -3.83 -5.91
N ALA A 343 -29.27 -4.01 -4.85
CA ALA A 343 -29.45 -3.01 -3.79
C ALA A 343 -28.13 -2.73 -3.05
N VAL A 344 -27.36 -3.77 -2.70
CA VAL A 344 -26.02 -3.61 -2.10
C VAL A 344 -25.11 -2.82 -3.03
N SER A 345 -25.04 -3.20 -4.31
CA SER A 345 -24.19 -2.52 -5.29
C SER A 345 -24.53 -1.03 -5.45
N ILE A 346 -25.83 -0.69 -5.52
CA ILE A 346 -26.30 0.70 -5.65
C ILE A 346 -26.00 1.47 -4.37
N ARG A 347 -26.27 0.90 -3.19
CA ARG A 347 -26.01 1.55 -1.91
C ARG A 347 -24.51 1.83 -1.75
N SER A 348 -23.67 0.83 -1.98
CA SER A 348 -22.22 1.01 -1.87
C SER A 348 -21.68 2.03 -2.86
N ALA A 349 -22.19 2.07 -4.09
CA ALA A 349 -21.79 3.10 -5.06
C ALA A 349 -22.22 4.51 -4.61
N THR A 350 -23.42 4.63 -4.04
CA THR A 350 -23.92 5.90 -3.48
C THR A 350 -23.06 6.38 -2.33
N ASP A 351 -22.67 5.47 -1.44
CA ASP A 351 -21.82 5.77 -0.28
C ASP A 351 -20.40 6.19 -0.73
N ILE A 352 -19.82 5.55 -1.76
CA ILE A 352 -18.53 5.96 -2.35
C ILE A 352 -18.63 7.39 -2.92
N ILE A 353 -19.69 7.71 -3.67
CA ILE A 353 -19.89 9.06 -4.23
C ILE A 353 -20.01 10.08 -3.10
N TRP A 354 -20.79 9.76 -2.07
CA TRP A 354 -20.95 10.62 -0.90
C TRP A 354 -19.61 10.86 -0.21
N ILE A 355 -18.82 9.83 0.03
CA ILE A 355 -17.47 9.96 0.62
C ILE A 355 -16.61 10.87 -0.25
N SER A 356 -16.54 10.62 -1.55
CA SER A 356 -15.70 11.41 -2.48
C SER A 356 -16.04 12.92 -2.47
N GLN A 357 -17.33 13.26 -2.29
CA GLN A 357 -17.84 14.63 -2.22
C GLN A 357 -17.63 15.30 -0.86
N ASN A 358 -17.64 14.54 0.23
CA ASN A 358 -17.57 15.07 1.61
C ASN A 358 -16.19 14.90 2.25
N TRP A 359 -15.25 14.24 1.57
CA TRP A 359 -13.87 14.06 2.03
C TRP A 359 -13.09 15.36 1.94
N ASN A 360 -12.74 15.90 3.11
CA ASN A 360 -12.08 17.20 3.29
C ASN A 360 -10.55 17.14 3.28
N GLN A 361 -9.94 15.99 2.99
CA GLN A 361 -8.49 15.81 2.90
C GLN A 361 -7.97 15.95 1.45
N PRO A 362 -6.68 16.27 1.26
CA PRO A 362 -6.08 16.46 -0.07
C PRO A 362 -6.33 15.29 -1.04
N VAL A 363 -6.50 15.60 -2.32
CA VAL A 363 -6.72 14.58 -3.37
C VAL A 363 -5.49 13.67 -3.53
N THR A 364 -4.29 14.17 -3.21
CA THR A 364 -3.04 13.39 -3.22
C THR A 364 -3.10 12.20 -2.25
N MET A 365 -3.81 12.34 -1.12
CA MET A 365 -4.07 11.27 -0.18
C MET A 365 -4.99 10.15 -0.73
N ARG A 366 -5.59 10.35 -1.91
CA ARG A 366 -6.40 9.31 -2.59
C ARG A 366 -5.56 8.40 -3.50
N LYS A 367 -4.25 8.68 -3.66
CA LYS A 367 -3.36 7.99 -4.61
C LYS A 367 -2.75 6.67 -4.07
N GLN A 368 -2.90 6.36 -2.79
CA GLN A 368 -2.15 5.29 -2.11
C GLN A 368 -2.45 3.86 -2.60
N TRP A 369 -3.62 3.59 -3.19
CA TRP A 369 -3.96 2.24 -3.67
C TRP A 369 -4.45 2.22 -5.11
N SER A 370 -4.04 1.18 -5.85
CA SER A 370 -4.52 0.88 -7.19
C SER A 370 -6.04 0.70 -7.28
N ILE A 371 -6.69 0.35 -6.15
CA ILE A 371 -8.14 0.26 -6.00
C ILE A 371 -8.78 1.64 -6.24
N HIS A 372 -8.19 2.72 -5.72
CA HIS A 372 -8.69 4.08 -5.96
C HIS A 372 -8.55 4.47 -7.43
N LEU A 373 -7.39 4.16 -8.04
CA LEU A 373 -7.18 4.39 -9.47
C LEU A 373 -8.21 3.63 -10.33
N SER A 374 -8.55 2.39 -9.94
CA SER A 374 -9.59 1.59 -10.61
C SER A 374 -11.00 2.15 -10.40
N LEU A 375 -11.31 2.64 -9.20
CA LEU A 375 -12.57 3.32 -8.88
C LEU A 375 -12.75 4.61 -9.70
N TYR A 376 -11.70 5.40 -9.88
CA TYR A 376 -11.76 6.66 -10.64
C TYR A 376 -11.77 6.45 -12.15
N ASN A 377 -11.11 5.41 -12.68
CA ASN A 377 -11.20 5.08 -14.10
C ASN A 377 -12.64 4.67 -14.50
N VAL A 378 -13.35 3.95 -13.61
CA VAL A 378 -14.77 3.59 -13.83
C VAL A 378 -15.69 4.82 -13.81
N LEU A 379 -15.32 5.90 -13.12
CA LEU A 379 -16.10 7.15 -13.07
C LEU A 379 -15.74 8.14 -14.19
N ALA A 380 -14.64 7.92 -14.91
CA ALA A 380 -14.19 8.76 -16.02
C ALA A 380 -14.65 8.25 -17.40
N ASP A 381 -15.16 7.01 -17.45
CA ASP A 381 -15.70 6.35 -18.65
C ASP A 381 -17.24 6.45 -18.78
N ASP A 382 -17.92 7.21 -17.90
CA ASP A 382 -19.32 7.66 -18.02
C ASP A 382 -19.35 9.19 -18.24
#